data_AF-A0A7V1I5L7-F1
#
_entry.id   AF-A0A7V1I5L7-F1
#
_cell.length_a   1.000
_cell.length_b   1.000
_cell.length_c   1.000
_cell.angle_alpha   90.00
_cell.angle_beta   90.00
_cell.angle_gamma   90.00
#
_symmetry.space_group_name_H-M   'P 1'
#
loop_
_entity.id
_entity.type
_entity.pdbx_description
1 polymer ?
#
loop_
_entity_poly.entity_id
_entity_poly.type
_entity_poly.pdbx_seq_one_letter_code
_entity_poly.pdbx_strand_id
1 'polypeptide(L)'
;MVVKIKKKKPITAPDEFISLPNRIVQYVQANLKQVLTITTVCVVLISIFLLGRAWWHKRKEHSFILYTKAENLLKNKQQDKAETVLNQLIKTHSPASNFACLQLANVYEEREQWEKAIIMYQTYLKKSNDKDIFSPFVWHALGCDYWISQKPSEVEKALKNIIKN
;
A
#
# COMPACT_ATOMS: atom_id res chain seq x y z
N MET A 1 52.32 -3.38 30.98
CA MET A 1 51.71 -2.03 30.83
C MET A 1 50.53 -1.93 31.78
N VAL A 2 50.56 -0.97 32.72
CA VAL A 2 49.46 -0.76 33.68
C VAL A 2 48.46 0.22 33.05
N VAL A 3 47.27 -0.25 32.69
CA VAL A 3 46.20 0.60 32.14
C VAL A 3 45.57 1.38 33.28
N LYS A 4 45.83 2.69 33.35
CA LYS A 4 45.18 3.59 34.32
C LYS A 4 43.70 3.72 33.95
N ILE A 5 42.83 3.08 34.72
CA ILE A 5 41.37 3.27 34.61
C ILE A 5 41.05 4.68 35.09
N LYS A 6 40.50 5.53 34.21
CA LYS A 6 40.03 6.88 34.58
C LYS A 6 38.95 6.74 35.65
N LYS A 7 39.19 7.29 36.85
CA LYS A 7 38.19 7.34 37.93
C LYS A 7 36.96 8.10 37.43
N LYS A 8 35.79 7.44 37.44
CA LYS A 8 34.50 8.05 37.08
C LYS A 8 34.23 9.22 38.04
N LYS A 9 33.73 10.35 37.52
CA LYS A 9 33.37 11.52 38.32
C LYS A 9 32.37 11.10 39.42
N PRO A 10 32.53 11.55 40.68
CA PRO A 10 31.54 11.28 41.72
C PRO A 10 30.21 11.91 41.32
N ILE A 11 29.11 11.16 41.53
CA ILE A 11 27.74 11.61 41.24
C ILE A 11 27.38 12.65 42.31
N THR A 12 27.53 13.94 41.98
CA THR A 12 27.40 15.06 42.94
C THR A 12 26.03 15.72 42.96
N ALA A 13 25.13 15.35 42.06
CA ALA A 13 23.74 15.84 42.05
C ALA A 13 22.81 14.70 42.49
N PRO A 14 21.67 14.98 43.16
CA PRO A 14 20.66 13.94 43.36
C PRO A 14 20.33 13.40 41.98
N ASP A 15 20.54 12.09 41.79
CA ASP A 15 20.39 11.42 40.50
C ASP A 15 19.15 11.97 39.80
N GLU A 16 19.27 12.39 38.54
CA GLU A 16 18.14 12.90 37.76
C GLU A 16 16.99 11.88 37.81
N PHE A 17 17.31 10.59 37.86
CA PHE A 17 16.38 9.49 38.10
C PHE A 17 15.54 9.60 39.39
N ILE A 18 16.08 10.13 40.48
CA ILE A 18 15.36 10.30 41.76
C ILE A 18 14.52 11.59 41.75
N SER A 19 14.97 12.63 41.04
CA SER A 19 14.28 13.93 41.02
C SER A 19 13.24 14.08 39.89
N LEU A 20 13.37 13.32 38.80
CA LEU A 20 12.41 13.31 37.69
C LEU A 20 10.98 12.94 38.11
N PRO A 21 10.73 11.88 38.90
CA PRO A 21 9.39 11.53 39.35
C PRO A 21 8.73 12.67 40.14
N ASN A 22 9.48 13.28 41.06
CA ASN A 22 8.97 14.39 41.88
C ASN A 22 8.63 15.62 41.02
N ARG A 23 9.44 15.93 40.00
CA ARG A 23 9.15 17.02 39.05
C ARG A 23 7.90 16.73 38.21
N ILE A 24 7.71 15.49 37.77
CA ILE A 24 6.51 15.09 37.01
C ILE A 24 5.26 15.23 37.88
N VAL A 25 5.30 14.74 39.14
CA VAL A 25 4.17 14.85 40.07
C VAL A 25 3.84 16.31 40.36
N GLN A 26 4.85 17.13 40.66
CA GLN A 26 4.66 18.56 40.90
C GLN A 26 4.06 19.27 39.67
N TYR A 27 4.55 18.95 38.47
CA TYR A 27 4.03 19.52 37.23
C TYR A 27 2.58 19.10 36.97
N VAL A 28 2.26 17.82 37.17
CA VAL A 28 0.90 17.31 36.99
C VAL A 28 -0.06 17.98 37.97
N GLN A 29 0.31 18.11 39.25
CA GLN A 29 -0.49 18.80 40.26
C GLN A 29 -0.72 20.27 39.90
N ALA A 30 0.32 20.97 39.45
CA ALA A 30 0.23 22.38 39.06
C ALA A 30 -0.58 22.60 37.77
N ASN A 31 -0.61 21.62 36.85
CA ASN A 31 -1.17 21.75 35.51
C ASN A 31 -2.23 20.68 35.18
N LEU A 32 -3.01 20.22 36.17
CA LEU A 32 -3.97 19.12 36.03
C LEU A 32 -4.90 19.27 34.80
N LYS A 33 -5.45 20.46 34.58
CA LYS A 33 -6.34 20.74 33.43
C LYS A 33 -5.63 20.49 32.10
N GLN A 34 -4.40 20.97 31.96
CA GLN A 34 -3.61 20.81 30.74
C GLN A 34 -3.24 19.34 30.50
N VAL A 35 -2.85 18.61 31.56
CA VAL A 35 -2.53 17.18 31.47
C VAL A 35 -3.76 16.36 31.06
N LEU A 36 -4.94 16.66 31.62
CA LEU A 36 -6.19 16.02 31.23
C LEU A 36 -6.55 16.31 29.77
N THR A 37 -6.39 17.55 29.31
CA THR A 37 -6.63 17.88 27.89
C THR A 37 -5.67 17.14 26.95
N ILE A 38 -4.38 17.05 27.30
CA ILE A 38 -3.41 16.33 26.48
C ILE A 38 -3.73 14.83 26.46
N THR A 39 -4.05 14.26 27.63
CA THR A 39 -4.36 12.83 27.75
C THR A 39 -5.60 12.47 26.93
N THR A 40 -6.68 13.26 27.02
CA THR A 40 -7.89 13.03 26.22
C THR A 40 -7.62 13.14 24.73
N VAL A 41 -6.85 14.14 24.29
CA VAL A 41 -6.43 14.26 22.88
C VAL A 41 -5.62 13.03 22.44
N CYS A 42 -4.65 12.57 23.24
CA CYS A 42 -3.87 11.37 22.94
C CYS A 42 -4.76 10.12 22.83
N VAL A 43 -5.71 9.93 23.75
CA VAL A 43 -6.64 8.79 23.71
C VAL A 43 -7.51 8.82 22.46
N VAL A 44 -8.00 10.00 22.06
CA VAL A 44 -8.78 10.17 20.82
C VAL A 44 -7.94 9.84 19.59
N LEU A 45 -6.70 10.36 19.51
CA LEU A 45 -5.79 10.08 18.39
C LEU A 45 -5.44 8.59 18.29
N ILE A 46 -5.14 7.93 19.41
CA ILE A 46 -4.89 6.49 19.46
C ILE A 46 -6.12 5.71 19.01
N SER A 47 -7.32 6.10 19.47
CA SER A 47 -8.57 5.45 19.08
C SER A 47 -8.83 5.56 17.58
N ILE A 48 -8.65 6.74 16.99
CA ILE A 48 -8.76 6.97 15.55
C ILE A 48 -7.74 6.11 14.79
N PHE A 49 -6.50 6.05 15.27
CA PHE A 49 -5.45 5.23 14.66
C PHE A 49 -5.79 3.74 14.68
N LEU A 50 -6.26 3.20 15.81
CA LEU A 50 -6.64 1.79 15.95
C LEU A 50 -7.86 1.43 15.09
N LEU A 51 -8.89 2.29 15.08
CA LEU A 51 -10.07 2.10 14.23
C LEU A 51 -9.70 2.13 12.75
N GLY A 52 -8.88 3.10 12.33
CA GLY A 52 -8.37 3.19 10.96
C GLY A 52 -7.57 1.94 10.55
N ARG A 53 -6.71 1.44 11.44
CA ARG A 53 -5.94 0.21 11.22
C ARG A 53 -6.83 -1.03 11.11
N ALA A 54 -7.81 -1.19 11.99
CA ALA A 54 -8.73 -2.33 11.97
C ALA A 54 -9.58 -2.34 10.69
N TRP A 55 -10.11 -1.17 10.30
CA TRP A 55 -10.84 -0.99 9.05
C TRP A 55 -9.97 -1.33 7.83
N TRP A 56 -8.71 -0.88 7.81
CA TRP A 56 -7.75 -1.19 6.74
C TRP A 56 -7.46 -2.70 6.63
N HIS A 57 -7.33 -3.39 7.77
CA HIS A 57 -7.11 -4.83 7.81
C HIS A 57 -8.29 -5.61 7.22
N LYS A 58 -9.51 -5.31 7.67
CA LYS A 58 -10.73 -5.96 7.18
C LYS A 58 -10.93 -5.76 5.67
N ARG A 59 -10.61 -4.57 5.16
CA ARG A 59 -10.67 -4.28 3.72
C ARG A 59 -9.66 -5.11 2.92
N LYS A 60 -8.44 -5.30 3.44
CA LYS A 60 -7.41 -6.13 2.79
C LYS A 60 -7.81 -7.60 2.70
N GLU A 61 -8.32 -8.17 3.79
CA GLU A 61 -8.78 -9.57 3.81
C GLU A 61 -9.88 -9.81 2.78
N HIS A 62 -10.90 -8.95 2.78
CA HIS A 62 -12.01 -9.06 1.83
C HIS A 62 -11.52 -8.99 0.37
N SER A 63 -10.62 -8.06 0.05
CA SER A 63 -10.04 -7.98 -1.30
C SER A 63 -9.22 -9.22 -1.67
N PHE A 64 -8.47 -9.79 -0.73
CA PHE A 64 -7.70 -11.00 -0.97
C PHE A 64 -8.61 -12.21 -1.23
N ILE A 65 -9.71 -12.35 -0.48
CA ILE A 65 -10.71 -13.41 -0.70
C ILE A 65 -11.36 -13.29 -2.08
N LEU A 66 -11.67 -12.07 -2.53
CA LEU A 66 -12.19 -11.86 -3.89
C LEU A 66 -11.15 -12.24 -4.95
N TYR A 67 -9.89 -11.91 -4.72
CA TYR A 67 -8.80 -12.24 -5.65
C TYR A 67 -8.62 -13.76 -5.79
N THR A 68 -8.54 -14.49 -4.69
CA THR A 68 -8.41 -15.96 -4.71
C THR A 68 -9.64 -16.64 -5.33
N LYS A 69 -10.85 -16.10 -5.08
CA LYS A 69 -12.07 -16.57 -5.74
C LYS A 69 -12.00 -16.37 -7.25
N ALA A 70 -11.55 -15.21 -7.72
CA ALA A 70 -11.38 -14.95 -9.14
C ALA A 70 -10.36 -15.89 -9.78
N GLU A 71 -9.19 -16.10 -9.16
CA GLU A 71 -8.19 -17.04 -9.67
C GLU A 71 -8.72 -18.47 -9.78
N ASN A 72 -9.50 -18.93 -8.79
CA ASN A 72 -10.12 -20.26 -8.84
C ASN A 72 -11.12 -20.36 -10.02
N LEU A 73 -11.93 -19.32 -10.23
CA LEU A 73 -12.84 -19.27 -11.37
C LEU A 73 -12.10 -19.31 -12.72
N LEU A 74 -10.98 -18.58 -12.85
CA LEU A 74 -10.13 -18.62 -14.04
C LEU A 74 -9.53 -20.01 -14.27
N LYS A 75 -9.00 -20.65 -13.22
CA LYS A 75 -8.49 -22.03 -13.29
C LYS A 75 -9.55 -23.03 -13.77
N ASN A 76 -10.80 -22.81 -13.38
CA ASN A 76 -11.94 -23.63 -13.81
C ASN A 76 -12.53 -23.20 -15.17
N LYS A 77 -11.84 -22.33 -15.93
CA LYS A 77 -12.28 -21.77 -17.21
C LYS A 77 -13.63 -21.03 -17.15
N GLN A 78 -14.03 -20.56 -15.98
CA GLN A 78 -15.27 -19.78 -15.78
C GLN A 78 -14.99 -18.28 -15.89
N GLN A 79 -14.48 -17.86 -17.05
CA GLN A 79 -14.01 -16.49 -17.29
C GLN A 79 -15.10 -15.42 -17.04
N ASP A 80 -16.37 -15.64 -17.42
CA ASP A 80 -17.44 -14.65 -17.20
C ASP A 80 -17.70 -14.36 -15.72
N LYS A 81 -17.68 -15.42 -14.91
CA LYS A 81 -17.82 -15.29 -13.46
C LYS A 81 -16.58 -14.66 -12.85
N ALA A 82 -15.39 -15.02 -13.35
CA ALA A 82 -14.15 -14.41 -12.90
C ALA A 82 -14.13 -12.90 -13.18
N GLU A 83 -14.52 -12.48 -14.39
CA GLU A 83 -14.65 -11.07 -14.78
C GLU A 83 -15.55 -10.31 -13.81
N THR A 84 -16.71 -10.89 -13.45
CA THR A 84 -17.63 -10.28 -12.48
C THR A 84 -16.96 -10.06 -11.12
N VAL A 85 -16.24 -11.06 -10.61
CA VAL A 85 -15.54 -10.98 -9.32
C VAL A 85 -14.36 -10.01 -9.37
N LEU A 86 -13.60 -9.99 -10.47
CA LEU A 86 -12.47 -9.07 -10.67
C LEU A 86 -12.97 -7.62 -10.76
N ASN A 87 -14.08 -7.37 -11.44
CA ASN A 87 -14.71 -6.05 -11.48
C ASN A 87 -15.19 -5.58 -10.09
N GLN A 88 -15.68 -6.49 -9.25
CA GLN A 88 -15.98 -6.18 -7.84
C GLN A 88 -14.70 -5.85 -7.06
N LEU A 89 -13.61 -6.60 -7.29
CA LEU A 89 -12.33 -6.37 -6.64
C LEU A 89 -11.72 -5.00 -7.02
N ILE A 90 -11.83 -4.58 -8.29
CA ILE A 90 -11.36 -3.26 -8.74
C ILE A 90 -11.98 -2.11 -7.93
N LYS A 91 -13.27 -2.20 -7.62
CA LYS A 91 -14.01 -1.20 -6.82
C LYS A 91 -13.54 -1.12 -5.36
N THR A 92 -12.83 -2.13 -4.87
CA THR A 92 -12.32 -2.11 -3.49
C THR A 92 -11.09 -1.22 -3.31
N HIS A 93 -10.46 -0.72 -4.39
CA HIS A 93 -9.26 0.14 -4.35
C HIS A 93 -8.14 -0.34 -3.41
N SER A 94 -8.01 -1.66 -3.24
CA SER A 94 -6.95 -2.27 -2.43
C SER A 94 -5.71 -2.56 -3.27
N PRO A 95 -4.55 -2.91 -2.68
CA PRO A 95 -3.41 -3.37 -3.46
C PRO A 95 -3.73 -4.55 -4.39
N ALA A 96 -4.59 -5.48 -3.96
CA ALA A 96 -5.06 -6.60 -4.79
C ALA A 96 -5.90 -6.14 -5.99
N SER A 97 -6.53 -4.96 -5.92
CA SER A 97 -7.27 -4.38 -7.05
C SER A 97 -6.39 -4.06 -8.26
N ASN A 98 -5.08 -3.83 -8.04
CA ASN A 98 -4.15 -3.59 -9.15
C ASN A 98 -3.91 -4.90 -9.91
N PHE A 99 -3.62 -6.00 -9.21
CA PHE A 99 -3.49 -7.32 -9.85
C PHE A 99 -4.78 -7.77 -10.56
N ALA A 100 -5.95 -7.38 -10.03
CA ALA A 100 -7.22 -7.62 -10.70
C ALA A 100 -7.31 -6.97 -12.09
N CYS A 101 -6.70 -5.79 -12.27
CA CYS A 101 -6.63 -5.13 -13.58
C CYS A 101 -5.82 -5.97 -14.56
N LEU A 102 -4.67 -6.51 -14.14
CA LEU A 102 -3.83 -7.36 -14.99
C LEU A 102 -4.54 -8.65 -15.39
N GLN A 103 -5.20 -9.31 -14.43
CA GLN A 103 -5.98 -10.53 -14.70
C GLN A 103 -7.13 -10.26 -15.67
N LEU A 104 -7.85 -9.15 -15.50
CA LEU A 104 -8.90 -8.76 -16.44
C LEU A 104 -8.35 -8.43 -17.83
N ALA A 105 -7.19 -7.78 -17.91
CA ALA A 105 -6.56 -7.49 -19.19
C ALA A 105 -6.26 -8.78 -19.96
N ASN A 106 -5.65 -9.77 -19.31
CA ASN A 106 -5.40 -11.07 -19.92
C ASN A 106 -6.69 -11.79 -20.34
N VAL A 107 -7.75 -11.74 -19.51
CA VAL A 107 -9.06 -12.31 -19.89
C VAL A 107 -9.64 -11.61 -21.13
N TYR A 108 -9.45 -10.29 -21.27
CA TYR A 108 -9.89 -9.55 -22.43
C TYR A 108 -9.03 -9.84 -23.66
N GLU A 109 -7.71 -9.97 -23.53
CA GLU A 109 -6.82 -10.41 -24.62
C GLU A 109 -7.18 -11.82 -25.12
N GLU A 110 -7.44 -12.77 -24.22
CA GLU A 110 -7.90 -14.14 -24.56
C GLU A 110 -9.23 -14.15 -25.34
N ARG A 111 -9.99 -13.06 -25.26
CA ARG A 111 -11.27 -12.85 -25.97
C ARG A 111 -11.14 -11.89 -27.15
N GLU A 112 -9.91 -11.51 -27.50
CA GLU A 112 -9.61 -10.53 -28.56
C GLU A 112 -10.27 -9.15 -28.34
N GLN A 113 -10.58 -8.81 -27.08
CA GLN A 113 -11.15 -7.53 -26.67
C GLN A 113 -10.05 -6.52 -26.35
N TRP A 114 -9.19 -6.24 -27.33
CA TRP A 114 -7.95 -5.46 -27.19
C TRP A 114 -8.19 -4.09 -26.54
N GLU A 115 -9.25 -3.36 -26.92
CA GLU A 115 -9.56 -2.06 -26.33
C GLU A 115 -9.84 -2.14 -24.81
N LYS A 116 -10.51 -3.21 -24.35
CA LYS A 116 -10.75 -3.39 -22.92
C LYS A 116 -9.48 -3.78 -22.18
N ALA A 117 -8.62 -4.61 -22.79
CA ALA A 117 -7.32 -4.98 -22.25
C ALA A 117 -6.44 -3.73 -22.03
N ILE A 118 -6.35 -2.87 -23.07
CA ILE A 118 -5.67 -1.57 -23.01
C ILE A 118 -6.15 -0.73 -21.83
N ILE A 119 -7.47 -0.57 -21.66
CA ILE A 119 -8.03 0.22 -20.54
C ILE A 119 -7.60 -0.36 -19.19
N MET A 120 -7.57 -1.68 -19.05
CA MET A 120 -7.15 -2.34 -17.81
C MET A 120 -5.66 -2.15 -17.53
N TYR A 121 -4.79 -2.28 -18.54
CA TYR A 121 -3.36 -2.01 -18.40
C TYR A 121 -3.07 -0.55 -18.09
N GLN A 122 -3.75 0.40 -18.75
CA GLN A 122 -3.66 1.82 -18.41
C GLN A 122 -4.12 2.10 -16.97
N THR A 123 -5.18 1.43 -16.52
CA THR A 123 -5.69 1.56 -15.15
C THR A 123 -4.69 1.06 -14.12
N TYR A 124 -3.97 -0.02 -14.44
CA TYR A 124 -2.87 -0.52 -13.62
C TYR A 124 -1.73 0.51 -13.56
N LEU A 125 -1.24 0.97 -14.71
CA LEU A 125 -0.12 1.91 -14.81
C LEU A 125 -0.39 3.27 -14.16
N LYS A 126 -1.64 3.73 -14.16
CA LYS A 126 -2.04 4.96 -13.46
C LYS A 126 -1.88 4.86 -11.94
N LYS A 127 -1.94 3.65 -11.39
CA LYS A 127 -1.82 3.36 -9.95
C LYS A 127 -0.44 2.83 -9.58
N SER A 128 0.36 2.39 -10.55
CA SER A 128 1.73 1.93 -10.29
C SER A 128 2.65 3.11 -10.00
N ASN A 129 3.75 2.84 -9.32
CA ASN A 129 4.82 3.82 -9.12
C ASN A 129 5.97 3.50 -10.07
N ASP A 130 6.91 4.44 -10.23
CA ASP A 130 8.06 4.27 -11.12
C ASP A 130 8.97 3.09 -10.74
N LYS A 131 8.84 2.54 -9.52
CA LYS A 131 9.61 1.38 -9.02
C LYS A 131 8.84 0.06 -9.11
N ASP A 132 7.69 0.06 -9.76
CA ASP A 132 6.87 -1.13 -9.87
C ASP A 132 7.49 -2.12 -10.87
N ILE A 133 7.89 -3.27 -10.35
CA ILE A 133 8.59 -4.34 -11.07
C ILE A 133 7.78 -4.84 -12.27
N PHE A 134 6.45 -4.77 -12.20
CA PHE A 134 5.59 -5.20 -13.30
C PHE A 134 5.42 -4.15 -14.41
N SER A 135 5.74 -2.88 -14.16
CA SER A 135 5.48 -1.80 -15.11
C SER A 135 6.11 -2.01 -16.49
N PRO A 136 7.38 -2.47 -16.63
CA PRO A 136 7.95 -2.77 -17.95
C PRO A 136 7.17 -3.86 -18.71
N PHE A 137 6.71 -4.90 -18.01
CA PHE A 137 5.90 -5.97 -18.62
C PHE A 137 4.52 -5.48 -19.05
N VAL A 138 3.91 -4.61 -18.26
CA VAL A 138 2.61 -4.02 -18.58
C VAL A 138 2.73 -3.06 -19.76
N TRP A 139 3.80 -2.25 -19.82
CA TRP A 139 4.08 -1.42 -21.00
C TRP A 139 4.34 -2.26 -22.26
N HIS A 140 5.00 -3.40 -22.12
CA HIS A 140 5.20 -4.34 -23.23
C HIS A 140 3.86 -4.89 -23.74
N ALA A 141 3.03 -5.45 -22.85
CA ALA A 141 1.70 -5.97 -23.20
C ALA A 141 0.82 -4.89 -23.85
N LEU A 142 0.77 -3.70 -23.26
CA LEU A 142 0.07 -2.54 -23.81
C LEU A 142 0.59 -2.15 -25.21
N GLY A 143 1.91 -2.24 -25.43
CA GLY A 143 2.53 -2.00 -26.73
C GLY A 143 2.10 -3.04 -27.78
N CYS A 144 2.01 -4.32 -27.40
CA CYS A 144 1.47 -5.38 -28.26
C CYS A 144 0.01 -5.12 -28.61
N ASP A 145 -0.82 -4.77 -27.63
CA ASP A 145 -2.24 -4.46 -27.86
C ASP A 145 -2.43 -3.25 -28.79
N TYR A 146 -1.63 -2.19 -28.62
CA TYR A 146 -1.66 -1.04 -29.51
C TYR A 146 -1.22 -1.36 -30.93
N TRP A 147 -0.24 -2.24 -31.08
CA TRP A 147 0.21 -2.70 -32.38
C TRP A 147 -0.91 -3.44 -33.11
N ILE A 148 -1.57 -4.39 -32.42
CA ILE A 148 -2.72 -5.13 -32.96
C ILE A 148 -3.87 -4.17 -33.30
N SER A 149 -4.11 -3.17 -32.44
CA SER A 149 -5.14 -2.16 -32.61
C SER A 149 -4.78 -1.06 -33.62
N GLN A 150 -3.65 -1.17 -34.33
CA GLN A 150 -3.17 -0.23 -35.35
C GLN A 150 -2.99 1.22 -34.84
N LYS A 151 -2.48 1.38 -33.62
CA LYS A 151 -2.19 2.69 -32.97
C LYS A 151 -0.67 2.95 -32.86
N PRO A 152 0.03 3.23 -33.96
CA PRO A 152 1.51 3.25 -33.99
C PRO A 152 2.14 4.32 -33.10
N SER A 153 1.50 5.48 -32.92
CA SER A 153 1.99 6.56 -32.04
C SER A 153 2.03 6.13 -30.57
N GLU A 154 1.07 5.31 -30.14
CA GLU A 154 1.01 4.82 -28.76
C GLU A 154 1.99 3.66 -28.52
N VAL A 155 2.32 2.88 -29.56
CA VAL A 155 3.37 1.85 -29.50
C VAL A 155 4.73 2.49 -29.20
N GLU A 156 5.10 3.54 -29.93
CA GLU A 156 6.38 4.25 -29.71
C GLU A 156 6.48 4.79 -28.28
N LYS A 157 5.38 5.36 -27.78
CA LYS A 157 5.29 5.85 -26.41
C LYS A 157 5.44 4.74 -25.37
N ALA A 158 4.79 3.59 -25.59
CA ALA A 158 4.92 2.44 -24.70
C ALA A 158 6.37 1.95 -24.63
N LEU A 159 7.04 1.80 -25.79
CA LEU A 159 8.45 1.39 -25.86
C LEU A 159 9.39 2.37 -25.15
N LYS A 160 9.18 3.68 -25.31
CA LYS A 160 9.95 4.71 -24.60
C LYS A 160 9.84 4.57 -23.09
N ASN A 161 8.65 4.24 -22.56
CA ASN A 161 8.45 4.05 -21.12
C ASN A 161 9.13 2.78 -20.59
N ILE A 162 9.28 1.73 -21.41
CA ILE A 162 10.03 0.53 -21.04
C ILE A 162 11.51 0.84 -20.85
N ILE A 163 12.10 1.67 -21.74
CA ILE A 163 13.54 2.00 -21.71
C ILE A 163 13.88 2.96 -20.55
N LYS A 164 12.91 3.77 -20.12
CA LYS A 164 13.12 4.81 -19.10
C LYS A 164 13.06 4.28 -17.66
N ASN A 165 12.32 3.20 -17.43
CA ASN A 165 12.13 2.57 -16.11
C ASN A 165 13.16 1.44 -15.89
#